data_AF-A0A4Y3WLJ2-F1
#
_entry.id   AF-A0A4Y3WLJ2-F1
#
_cell.length_a   1.000
_cell.length_b   1.000
_cell.length_c   1.000
_cell.angle_alpha   90.00
_cell.angle_beta   90.00
_cell.angle_gamma   90.00
#
_symmetry.space_group_name_H-M   'P 1'
#
loop_
_entity.id
_entity.type
_entity.pdbx_description
1 polymer ?
#
loop_
_entity_poly.entity_id
_entity_poly.type
_entity_poly.pdbx_seq_one_letter_code
_entity_poly.pdbx_strand_id
1 'polypeptide(L)'
;MVDASAWGVAEPGDVERSPIHHLDRFTAPLIVLQGSGDEIVPPAQSEMIVDALRAKGLPVAYLLFDGEQHGFRRAENIRRALDAELSFYAQVLGLDLPVAEGIEPVEIENL
;
A
#
# COMPACT_ATOMS: atom_id res chain seq x y z
N MET A 1 -9.24 10.61 15.32
CA MET A 1 -9.92 11.28 14.19
C MET A 1 -8.99 12.37 13.72
N VAL A 2 -8.28 12.15 12.62
CA VAL A 2 -7.44 13.21 12.02
C VAL A 2 -8.41 14.17 11.32
N ASP A 3 -8.33 15.44 11.65
CA ASP A 3 -9.18 16.48 11.11
C ASP A 3 -8.81 16.76 9.65
N ALA A 4 -9.70 16.44 8.72
CA ALA A 4 -9.54 16.71 7.29
C ALA A 4 -9.47 18.22 6.98
N SER A 5 -9.78 19.10 7.94
CA SER A 5 -9.69 20.56 7.78
C SER A 5 -8.25 21.10 7.67
N ALA A 6 -7.25 20.30 8.06
CA ALA A 6 -5.84 20.69 7.96
C ALA A 6 -5.32 20.81 6.51
N TRP A 7 -6.06 20.27 5.54
CA TRP A 7 -5.69 20.23 4.13
C TRP A 7 -6.62 21.04 3.22
N GLY A 8 -7.26 22.09 3.76
CA GLY A 8 -8.19 22.93 3.00
C GLY A 8 -9.40 22.14 2.46
N VAL A 9 -10.32 22.85 1.81
CA VAL A 9 -11.37 22.18 1.03
C VAL A 9 -10.71 21.76 -0.29
N ALA A 10 -10.78 20.48 -0.66
CA ALA A 10 -10.23 20.02 -1.93
C ALA A 10 -10.82 20.85 -3.09
N GLU A 11 -9.96 21.52 -3.86
CA GLU A 11 -10.40 22.30 -5.01
C GLU A 11 -10.86 21.36 -6.14
N PRO A 12 -11.68 21.82 -7.10
CA PRO A 12 -12.20 20.95 -8.17
C PRO A 12 -11.11 20.19 -8.93
N GLY A 13 -9.94 20.82 -9.13
CA GLY A 13 -8.79 20.18 -9.79
C GLY A 13 -8.08 19.12 -8.92
N ASP A 14 -8.26 19.14 -7.61
CA ASP A 14 -7.70 18.12 -6.71
C ASP A 14 -8.56 16.85 -6.72
N VAL A 15 -9.88 17.03 -6.82
CA VAL A 15 -10.82 15.92 -7.01
C VAL A 15 -10.57 15.20 -8.34
N GLU A 16 -10.42 15.95 -9.44
CA GLU A 16 -10.17 15.36 -10.76
C GLU A 16 -8.86 14.55 -10.82
N ARG A 17 -7.84 14.93 -10.04
CA ARG A 17 -6.53 14.28 -10.06
C ARG A 17 -6.34 13.22 -8.97
N SER A 18 -7.26 13.13 -8.00
CA SER A 18 -7.10 12.21 -6.87
C SER A 18 -7.40 10.76 -7.27
N PRO A 19 -6.48 9.80 -7.03
CA PRO A 19 -6.67 8.40 -7.42
C PRO A 19 -7.92 7.73 -6.87
N ILE A 20 -8.38 8.14 -5.68
CA ILE A 20 -9.56 7.55 -5.02
C ILE A 20 -10.87 7.77 -5.79
N HIS A 21 -10.90 8.75 -6.72
CA HIS A 21 -12.08 9.03 -7.56
C HIS A 21 -12.05 8.28 -8.91
N HIS A 22 -10.98 7.51 -9.18
CA HIS A 22 -10.76 6.80 -10.45
C HIS A 22 -10.56 5.29 -10.23
N LEU A 23 -11.27 4.71 -9.26
CA LEU A 23 -11.15 3.29 -8.89
C LEU A 23 -11.47 2.34 -10.05
N ASP A 24 -12.31 2.75 -10.99
CA ASP A 24 -12.64 2.02 -12.22
C ASP A 24 -11.39 1.80 -13.10
N ARG A 25 -10.42 2.70 -13.04
CA ARG A 25 -9.18 2.64 -13.82
C ARG A 25 -8.08 1.77 -13.21
N PHE A 26 -8.26 1.30 -11.97
CA PHE A 26 -7.37 0.30 -11.38
C PHE A 26 -7.71 -1.08 -11.92
N THR A 27 -6.80 -1.63 -12.74
CA THR A 27 -6.98 -2.93 -13.41
C THR A 27 -5.87 -3.93 -13.14
N ALA A 28 -4.84 -3.54 -12.39
CA ALA A 28 -3.68 -4.37 -12.07
C ALA A 28 -3.59 -4.59 -10.56
N PRO A 29 -3.07 -5.75 -10.10
CA PRO A 29 -2.76 -5.96 -8.69
C PRO A 29 -1.95 -4.81 -8.09
N LEU A 30 -2.18 -4.48 -6.82
CA LEU A 30 -1.48 -3.38 -6.15
C LEU A 30 -1.02 -3.77 -4.73
N ILE A 31 0.20 -3.37 -4.36
CA ILE A 31 0.71 -3.47 -2.99
C ILE A 31 0.91 -2.06 -2.41
N VAL A 32 0.52 -1.86 -1.15
CA VAL A 32 0.75 -0.63 -0.39
C VAL A 32 1.62 -0.94 0.84
N LEU A 33 2.71 -0.20 0.99
CA LEU A 33 3.64 -0.29 2.12
C LEU A 33 3.65 1.06 2.85
N GLN A 34 3.26 1.09 4.12
CA GLN A 34 3.00 2.33 4.85
C GLN A 34 3.68 2.33 6.22
N GLY A 35 4.29 3.43 6.63
CA GLY A 35 4.77 3.62 8.02
C GLY A 35 3.66 4.08 8.95
N SER A 36 3.56 3.52 10.16
CA SER A 36 2.49 3.87 11.12
C SER A 36 2.58 5.28 11.70
N GLY A 37 3.78 5.87 11.70
CA GLY A 37 4.06 7.23 12.15
C GLY A 37 4.33 8.21 11.01
N ASP A 38 3.86 7.95 9.80
CA ASP A 38 4.01 8.89 8.68
C ASP A 38 3.11 10.12 8.89
N GLU A 39 3.73 11.28 9.13
CA GLU A 39 3.04 12.56 9.29
C GLU A 39 2.90 13.33 7.96
N ILE A 40 3.61 12.93 6.90
CA ILE A 40 3.55 13.55 5.57
C ILE A 40 2.38 12.96 4.77
N VAL A 41 2.27 11.64 4.77
CA VAL A 41 1.16 10.88 4.16
C VAL A 41 0.56 9.97 5.23
N PRO A 42 -0.47 10.43 5.96
CA PRO A 42 -1.04 9.67 7.07
C PRO A 42 -1.56 8.28 6.66
N PRO A 43 -1.42 7.25 7.51
CA PRO A 43 -1.86 5.88 7.19
C PRO A 43 -3.31 5.77 6.73
N ALA A 44 -4.19 6.61 7.27
CA ALA A 44 -5.60 6.66 6.89
C ALA A 44 -5.80 6.88 5.37
N GLN A 45 -4.89 7.59 4.68
CA GLN A 45 -4.98 7.76 3.23
C GLN A 45 -4.70 6.44 2.48
N SER A 46 -3.70 5.69 2.94
CA SER A 46 -3.37 4.36 2.42
C SER A 46 -4.50 3.36 2.71
N GLU A 47 -5.07 3.38 3.91
CA GLU A 47 -6.22 2.54 4.28
C GLU A 47 -7.44 2.82 3.38
N MET A 48 -7.75 4.10 3.12
CA MET A 48 -8.87 4.49 2.25
C MET A 48 -8.79 3.87 0.86
N ILE A 49 -7.63 3.91 0.21
CA ILE A 49 -7.48 3.33 -1.13
C ILE A 49 -7.46 1.80 -1.09
N VAL A 50 -6.79 1.19 -0.11
CA VAL A 50 -6.76 -0.27 0.05
C VAL A 50 -8.16 -0.82 0.25
N ASP A 51 -8.96 -0.24 1.14
CA ASP A 51 -10.33 -0.68 1.41
C ASP A 51 -11.22 -0.56 0.17
N ALA A 52 -11.07 0.53 -0.58
CA ALA A 52 -11.81 0.75 -1.82
C ALA A 52 -11.46 -0.29 -2.91
N LEU A 53 -10.17 -0.62 -3.05
CA LEU A 53 -9.70 -1.65 -4.00
C LEU A 53 -10.08 -3.07 -3.57
N ARG A 54 -10.03 -3.35 -2.27
CA ARG A 54 -10.51 -4.60 -1.67
C ARG A 54 -11.99 -4.81 -1.96
N ALA A 55 -12.83 -3.79 -1.73
CA ALA A 55 -14.26 -3.83 -2.01
C ALA A 55 -14.58 -3.98 -3.52
N LYS A 56 -13.73 -3.43 -4.39
CA LYS A 56 -13.81 -3.62 -5.84
C LYS A 56 -13.46 -5.05 -6.28
N GLY A 57 -12.80 -5.84 -5.44
CA GLY A 57 -12.31 -7.19 -5.77
C GLY A 57 -11.00 -7.18 -6.54
N LEU A 58 -10.22 -6.10 -6.47
CA LEU A 58 -8.88 -6.05 -7.07
C LEU A 58 -7.90 -6.82 -6.17
N PRO A 59 -6.94 -7.58 -6.75
CA PRO A 59 -5.85 -8.15 -5.97
C PRO A 59 -5.06 -7.05 -5.25
N VAL A 60 -5.03 -7.08 -3.91
CA VAL A 60 -4.40 -6.03 -3.11
C VAL A 60 -3.64 -6.60 -1.91
N ALA A 61 -2.46 -6.05 -1.64
CA ALA A 61 -1.68 -6.34 -0.44
C ALA A 61 -1.41 -5.05 0.34
N TYR A 62 -1.45 -5.12 1.67
CA TYR A 62 -1.19 -3.97 2.53
C TYR A 62 -0.32 -4.36 3.72
N LEU A 63 0.77 -3.61 3.95
CA LEU A 63 1.62 -3.76 5.12
C LEU A 63 1.80 -2.40 5.81
N LEU A 64 1.46 -2.38 7.09
CA LEU A 64 1.71 -1.27 8.00
C LEU A 64 2.96 -1.58 8.85
N PHE A 65 3.99 -0.75 8.72
CA PHE A 65 5.27 -0.89 9.41
C PHE A 65 5.26 -0.04 10.68
N ASP A 66 5.20 -0.71 11.83
CA ASP A 66 5.09 -0.03 13.11
C ASP A 66 6.37 0.73 13.50
N GLY A 67 6.20 1.99 13.90
CA GLY A 67 7.28 2.89 14.30
C GLY A 67 8.10 3.46 13.14
N GLU A 68 7.70 3.21 11.88
CA GLU A 68 8.26 3.88 10.70
C GLU A 68 7.47 5.13 10.33
N GLN A 69 8.14 6.10 9.71
CA GLN A 69 7.56 7.39 9.28
C GLN A 69 7.49 7.45 7.75
N HIS A 70 7.67 8.65 7.17
CA HIS A 70 7.80 8.86 5.73
C HIS A 70 9.14 8.29 5.21
N GLY A 71 9.12 7.00 4.88
CA GLY A 71 10.29 6.20 4.50
C GLY A 71 10.82 5.32 5.64
N PHE A 72 11.20 4.09 5.29
CA PHE A 72 11.64 3.08 6.25
C PHE A 72 13.11 3.25 6.62
N ARG A 73 13.43 3.16 7.92
CA ARG A 73 14.81 3.32 8.43
C ARG A 73 15.32 2.11 9.18
N ARG A 74 14.46 1.32 9.82
CA ARG A 74 14.90 0.11 10.51
C ARG A 74 15.24 -0.98 9.50
N ALA A 75 16.39 -1.63 9.67
CA ALA A 75 16.91 -2.58 8.69
C ALA A 75 15.95 -3.75 8.48
N GLU A 76 15.32 -4.22 9.55
CA GLU A 76 14.30 -5.27 9.53
C GLU A 76 13.07 -4.87 8.70
N ASN A 77 12.63 -3.62 8.79
CA ASN A 77 11.47 -3.13 8.04
C ASN A 77 11.81 -2.90 6.57
N ILE A 78 13.01 -2.39 6.28
CA ILE A 78 13.52 -2.26 4.90
C ILE A 78 13.59 -3.65 4.25
N ARG A 79 14.17 -4.65 4.94
CA ARG A 79 14.22 -6.03 4.44
C ARG A 79 12.81 -6.57 4.22
N ARG A 80 11.92 -6.44 5.20
CA ARG A 80 10.54 -6.94 5.09
C ARG A 80 9.76 -6.28 3.94
N ALA A 81 9.98 -4.99 3.68
CA ALA A 81 9.38 -4.26 2.57
C ALA A 81 9.86 -4.80 1.21
N LEU A 82 11.17 -4.97 1.03
CA LEU A 82 11.75 -5.54 -0.20
C LEU A 82 11.31 -7.00 -0.41
N ASP A 83 11.22 -7.77 0.67
CA ASP A 83 10.72 -9.15 0.65
C ASP A 83 9.24 -9.22 0.27
N ALA A 84 8.42 -8.31 0.82
CA ALA A 84 7.01 -8.19 0.44
C ALA A 84 6.85 -7.85 -1.04
N GLU A 85 7.65 -6.90 -1.52
CA GLU A 85 7.63 -6.47 -2.92
C GLU A 85 8.02 -7.62 -3.86
N LEU A 86 9.11 -8.34 -3.57
CA LEU A 86 9.52 -9.50 -4.38
C LEU A 86 8.49 -10.63 -4.31
N SER A 87 7.95 -10.92 -3.12
CA SER A 87 6.86 -11.89 -2.96
C SER A 87 5.63 -11.51 -3.77
N PHE A 88 5.27 -10.23 -3.78
CA PHE A 88 4.13 -9.73 -4.53
C PHE A 88 4.33 -9.96 -6.04
N TYR A 89 5.48 -9.57 -6.58
CA TYR A 89 5.80 -9.80 -7.99
C TYR A 89 5.82 -11.28 -8.34
N ALA A 90 6.42 -12.12 -7.48
CA ALA A 90 6.49 -13.56 -7.72
C ALA A 90 5.09 -14.18 -7.81
N GLN A 91 4.19 -13.86 -6.88
CA GLN A 91 2.83 -14.38 -6.89
C GLN A 91 2.01 -13.88 -8.08
N VAL A 92 2.09 -12.57 -8.40
CA VAL A 92 1.33 -11.96 -9.51
C VAL A 92 1.82 -12.45 -10.88
N LEU A 93 3.13 -12.65 -11.04
CA LEU A 93 3.75 -13.05 -12.30
C LEU A 93 3.91 -14.57 -12.45
N GLY A 94 3.58 -15.36 -11.42
CA GLY A 94 3.74 -16.82 -11.43
C GLY A 94 5.21 -17.27 -11.42
N LEU A 95 6.06 -16.58 -10.66
CA LEU A 95 7.48 -16.91 -10.48
C LEU A 95 7.71 -17.58 -9.12
N ASP A 96 8.77 -18.39 -9.03
CA ASP A 96 9.20 -18.98 -7.77
C ASP A 96 10.01 -18.01 -6.93
N LEU A 97 9.80 -18.03 -5.61
CA LEU A 97 10.64 -17.30 -4.67
C LEU A 97 11.98 -18.03 -4.42
N PRO A 98 13.09 -17.30 -4.26
CA PRO A 98 14.38 -17.90 -3.95
C PRO A 98 14.37 -18.50 -2.54
N VAL A 99 14.37 -19.83 -2.45
CA VAL A 99 14.31 -20.58 -1.17
C VAL A 99 15.40 -20.16 -0.18
N ALA A 100 16.60 -19.86 -0.69
CA ALA A 100 17.75 -19.48 0.15
C ALA A 100 17.53 -18.16 0.92
N GLU A 101 16.64 -17.29 0.44
CA GLU A 101 16.35 -15.99 1.05
C GLU A 101 15.35 -16.09 2.20
N GLY A 102 14.67 -17.23 2.37
CA GLY A 102 13.72 -17.45 3.46
C GLY A 102 12.56 -16.44 3.50
N ILE A 103 12.15 -15.92 2.33
CA ILE A 103 11.14 -14.89 2.21
C ILE A 103 9.77 -15.43 2.64
N GLU A 104 9.16 -14.76 3.60
CA GLU A 104 7.77 -15.00 3.98
C GLU A 104 6.84 -14.37 2.93
N PRO A 105 5.94 -15.16 2.30
CA PRO A 105 5.02 -14.62 1.31
C PRO A 105 4.11 -13.54 1.88
N VAL A 106 3.88 -12.48 1.12
CA VAL A 106 2.88 -11.46 1.46
C VAL A 106 1.48 -11.99 1.14
N GLU A 107 0.52 -11.71 2.02
CA GLU A 107 -0.89 -11.96 1.73
C GLU A 107 -1.37 -10.97 0.64
N ILE A 108 -1.93 -11.52 -0.44
CA ILE A 108 -2.58 -10.74 -1.49
C ILE A 108 -4.06 -11.13 -1.47
N GLU A 109 -4.89 -10.22 -1.02
CA GLU A 109 -6.34 -10.41 -0.97
C GLU A 109 -6.90 -10.37 -2.39
N ASN A 110 -7.91 -11.17 -2.69
CA ASN A 110 -8.55 -11.29 -4.00
C ASN A 110 -7.64 -11.73 -5.16
N LEU A 111 -6.48 -12.37 -4.89
CA LEU A 111 -5.59 -12.90 -5.92
C LEU A 111 -6.14 -14.15 -6.62
#